data_AF-A0A3D3LRQ9-F1
#
_entry.id   AF-A0A3D3LRQ9-F1
#
_cell.length_a   1.000
_cell.length_b   1.000
_cell.length_c   1.000
_cell.angle_alpha   90.00
_cell.angle_beta   90.00
_cell.angle_gamma   90.00
#
_symmetry.space_group_name_H-M   'P 1'
#
loop_
_entity.id
_entity.type
_entity.pdbx_description
1 polymer ?
#
loop_
_entity_poly.entity_id
_entity_poly.type
_entity_poly.pdbx_seq_one_letter_code
_entity_poly.pdbx_strand_id
1 'polypeptide(L)'
;MRLIIFLMSVVLFSGCVNLTQKTVINFDGSGTMTLNYATKTNNLSIGDNVGGFYFSESKIRETYTSENSEIKNLKIENSEKDSLV
;
A
#
# COMPACT_ATOMS: atom_id res chain seq x y z
N MET A 1 18.50 -7.44 29.44
CA MET A 1 18.61 -8.04 28.08
C MET A 1 17.30 -8.64 27.55
N ARG A 2 16.47 -9.31 28.38
CA ARG A 2 15.18 -9.88 27.94
C ARG A 2 14.09 -8.84 27.60
N LEU A 3 14.07 -7.70 28.30
CA LEU A 3 13.10 -6.61 28.05
C LEU A 3 13.33 -5.90 26.70
N ILE A 4 14.58 -5.71 26.30
CA ILE A 4 14.96 -5.03 25.05
C ILE A 4 14.56 -5.88 23.83
N ILE A 5 14.75 -7.20 23.90
CA ILE A 5 14.37 -8.14 22.83
C ILE A 5 12.84 -8.16 22.66
N PHE A 6 12.08 -8.13 23.77
CA PHE A 6 10.62 -8.09 23.73
C PHE A 6 10.07 -6.76 23.19
N LEU A 7 10.72 -5.63 23.50
CA LEU A 7 10.35 -4.32 22.97
C LEU A 7 10.63 -4.21 21.46
N MET A 8 11.73 -4.82 20.99
CA MET A 8 12.11 -4.82 19.57
C MET A 8 11.15 -5.65 18.70
N SER A 9 10.57 -6.73 19.23
CA SER A 9 9.56 -7.52 18.48
C SER A 9 8.25 -6.78 18.24
N VAL A 10 7.85 -5.84 19.10
CA VAL A 10 6.60 -5.07 18.93
C VAL A 10 6.72 -4.03 17.81
N VAL A 11 7.92 -3.48 17.60
CA VAL A 11 8.18 -2.52 16.51
C VAL A 11 8.06 -3.17 15.13
N LEU A 12 8.46 -4.44 15.01
CA LEU A 12 8.48 -5.17 13.73
C LEU A 12 7.10 -5.53 13.16
N PHE A 13 6.03 -5.42 13.95
CA PHE A 13 4.65 -5.73 13.53
C PHE A 13 3.77 -4.49 13.28
N SER A 14 4.33 -3.28 13.33
CA SER A 14 3.54 -2.04 13.27
C SER A 14 3.06 -1.66 11.86
N GLY A 15 3.69 -2.15 10.79
CA GLY A 15 3.41 -1.72 9.41
C GLY A 15 2.41 -2.59 8.64
N CYS A 16 1.21 -2.83 9.14
CA CYS A 16 0.19 -3.55 8.36
C CYS A 16 -0.38 -2.66 7.24
N VAL A 17 -0.49 -3.23 6.04
CA VAL A 17 -1.21 -2.65 4.89
C VAL A 17 -2.42 -3.53 4.62
N ASN A 18 -3.62 -2.94 4.63
CA ASN A 18 -4.81 -3.62 4.16
C ASN A 18 -4.86 -3.47 2.65
N LEU A 19 -4.90 -4.58 1.92
CA LEU A 19 -4.88 -4.61 0.45
C LEU A 19 -6.11 -5.34 -0.07
N THR A 20 -6.82 -4.67 -0.98
CA THR A 20 -7.81 -5.30 -1.85
C THR A 20 -7.37 -5.14 -3.30
N GLN A 21 -7.23 -6.27 -3.99
CA GLN A 21 -6.92 -6.31 -5.41
C GLN A 21 -8.09 -6.93 -6.18
N LYS A 22 -8.51 -6.27 -7.25
CA LYS A 22 -9.45 -6.81 -8.23
C LYS A 22 -8.81 -6.81 -9.60
N THR A 23 -8.73 -7.97 -10.24
CA THR A 23 -8.19 -8.12 -11.59
C THR A 23 -9.27 -8.69 -12.50
N VAL A 24 -9.42 -8.09 -13.68
CA VAL A 24 -10.27 -8.59 -14.77
C VAL A 24 -9.38 -8.85 -15.97
N ILE A 25 -9.47 -10.05 -16.53
CA ILE A 25 -8.76 -10.46 -17.75
C ILE A 25 -9.81 -10.81 -18.78
N ASN A 26 -9.71 -10.17 -19.94
CA ASN A 26 -10.59 -10.38 -21.08
C ASN A 26 -10.03 -11.50 -21.97
N PHE A 27 -10.89 -12.07 -22.82
CA PHE A 27 -10.51 -13.17 -23.70
C PHE A 27 -9.47 -12.77 -24.76
N ASP A 28 -9.42 -11.49 -25.11
CA ASP A 28 -8.43 -10.91 -26.03
C ASP A 28 -7.05 -10.70 -25.38
N GLY A 29 -6.87 -11.08 -24.11
CA GLY A 29 -5.63 -10.94 -23.35
C GLY A 29 -5.44 -9.56 -22.73
N SER A 30 -6.35 -8.60 -22.98
CA SER A 30 -6.36 -7.32 -22.26
C SER A 30 -6.90 -7.49 -20.84
N GLY A 31 -6.60 -6.55 -19.95
CA GLY A 31 -7.10 -6.61 -18.59
C GLY A 31 -7.10 -5.28 -17.87
N THR A 32 -7.77 -5.26 -16.72
CA THR A 32 -7.71 -4.14 -15.78
C THR A 32 -7.38 -4.66 -14.40
N MET A 33 -6.57 -3.92 -13.66
CA MET A 33 -6.26 -4.17 -12.27
C MET A 33 -6.63 -2.95 -11.44
N THR A 34 -7.37 -3.17 -10.37
CA THR A 34 -7.69 -2.15 -9.36
C THR A 34 -7.04 -2.56 -8.05
N LEU A 35 -6.16 -1.71 -7.54
CA LEU A 35 -5.46 -1.87 -6.27
C LEU A 35 -5.98 -0.80 -5.31
N ASN A 36 -6.60 -1.23 -4.22
CA ASN A 36 -6.96 -0.38 -3.10
C ASN A 36 -6.16 -0.83 -1.89
N TYR A 37 -5.27 0.01 -1.39
CA TYR A 37 -4.53 -0.28 -0.17
C TYR A 37 -4.53 0.91 0.77
N ALA A 38 -4.51 0.59 2.07
CA ALA A 38 -4.54 1.56 3.14
C ALA A 38 -3.61 1.13 4.27
N THR A 39 -3.04 2.12 4.95
CA THR A 39 -2.31 1.92 6.18
C THR A 39 -2.68 3.02 7.17
N LYS A 40 -2.37 2.79 8.45
CA LYS A 40 -2.60 3.80 9.48
C LYS A 40 -1.58 4.93 9.33
N THR A 41 -2.00 6.17 9.56
CA THR A 41 -1.16 7.37 9.39
C THR A 41 0.09 7.36 10.27
N ASN A 42 0.03 6.72 11.45
CA ASN A 42 1.19 6.52 12.31
C ASN A 42 2.30 5.70 11.63
N ASN A 43 1.97 4.81 10.69
CA ASN A 43 2.95 4.03 9.92
C ASN A 43 3.67 4.89 8.88
N LEU A 44 3.05 5.98 8.42
CA LEU A 44 3.64 6.93 7.48
C LEU A 44 4.54 7.97 8.15
N SER A 45 4.59 8.01 9.49
CA SER A 45 5.43 8.96 10.23
C SER A 45 6.94 8.72 10.05
N ILE A 46 7.33 7.52 9.59
CA ILE A 46 8.72 7.09 9.39
C ILE A 46 9.12 7.15 7.90
N GLY A 47 8.15 7.27 6.99
CA GLY A 47 8.38 7.33 5.54
C GLY A 47 7.11 7.05 4.75
N ASP A 48 7.18 7.19 3.43
CA ASP A 48 6.05 6.97 2.52
C ASP A 48 5.93 5.52 2.04
N ASN A 49 6.74 4.60 2.60
CA ASN A 49 6.71 3.17 2.29
C ASN A 49 6.33 2.35 3.52
N VAL A 50 5.32 1.49 3.38
CA VAL A 50 4.94 0.52 4.41
C VAL A 50 4.85 -0.85 3.75
N GLY A 51 5.73 -1.77 4.15
CA GLY A 51 5.70 -3.15 3.64
C GLY A 51 5.85 -3.25 2.12
N GLY A 52 6.56 -2.32 1.47
CA GLY A 52 6.72 -2.28 0.02
C GLY A 52 5.64 -1.49 -0.73
N PHE A 53 4.58 -1.02 -0.05
CA PHE A 53 3.57 -0.15 -0.64
C PHE A 53 3.94 1.31 -0.44
N TYR A 54 3.94 2.07 -1.53
CA TYR A 54 4.21 3.52 -1.50
C TYR A 54 2.92 4.31 -1.41
N PHE A 55 2.93 5.42 -0.67
CA PHE A 55 1.77 6.29 -0.47
C PHE A 55 1.93 7.68 -1.12
N SER A 56 3.08 7.95 -1.74
CA SER A 56 3.31 9.16 -2.53
C SER A 56 2.99 8.92 -4.01
N GLU A 57 2.33 9.89 -4.65
CA GLU A 57 1.90 9.76 -6.05
C GLU A 57 3.05 9.44 -7.01
N SER A 58 4.21 10.09 -6.85
CA SER A 58 5.37 9.86 -7.71
C SER A 58 5.86 8.41 -7.64
N LYS A 59 5.99 7.86 -6.44
CA LYS A 59 6.43 6.48 -6.22
C LYS A 59 5.40 5.46 -6.66
N ILE A 60 4.11 5.76 -6.49
CA ILE A 60 3.02 4.92 -6.99
C ILE A 60 3.10 4.82 -8.53
N ARG A 61 3.25 5.96 -9.21
CA ARG A 61 3.37 6.00 -10.66
C ARG A 61 4.61 5.27 -11.16
N GLU A 62 5.75 5.47 -10.51
CA GLU A 62 7.00 4.77 -10.80
C GLU A 62 6.86 3.25 -10.63
N THR A 63 6.12 2.79 -9.61
CA THR A 63 6.01 1.37 -9.27
C THR A 63 5.03 0.61 -10.18
N TYR A 64 3.89 1.21 -10.54
CA TYR A 64 2.81 0.50 -11.24
C TYR A 64 2.69 0.84 -12.73
N THR A 65 3.46 1.81 -13.23
CA THR A 65 3.56 2.10 -14.67
C THR A 65 4.72 1.31 -15.26
N SER A 66 4.49 0.63 -16.38
CA SER A 66 5.50 -0.10 -17.13
C SER A 66 5.20 -0.05 -18.63
N GLU A 67 6.04 -0.67 -19.46
CA GLU A 67 5.78 -0.80 -20.90
C GLU A 67 4.45 -1.50 -21.23
N ASN A 68 3.93 -2.32 -20.30
CA ASN A 68 2.71 -3.12 -20.48
C ASN A 68 1.59 -2.73 -19.52
N SER A 69 1.75 -1.67 -18.73
CA SER A 69 0.74 -1.23 -17.76
C SER A 69 0.73 0.29 -17.58
N GLU A 70 -0.45 0.87 -17.60
CA GLU A 70 -0.66 2.30 -17.36
C GLU A 70 -1.65 2.52 -16.21
N ILE A 71 -1.42 3.56 -15.41
CA ILE A 71 -2.35 3.97 -14.36
C ILE A 71 -3.40 4.90 -14.97
N LYS A 72 -4.61 4.37 -15.18
CA LYS A 72 -5.75 5.16 -15.72
C LYS A 72 -6.39 6.08 -14.70
N ASN A 73 -6.42 5.68 -13.43
CA ASN A 73 -7.00 6.47 -12.34
C ASN A 73 -6.16 6.28 -11.08
N LEU A 74 -5.88 7.39 -10.39
CA LEU A 74 -5.16 7.40 -9.12
C LEU A 74 -5.90 8.32 -8.15
N LYS A 75 -6.22 7.78 -6.98
CA LYS A 75 -6.84 8.51 -5.89
C LYS A 75 -6.06 8.22 -4.62
N ILE A 76 -5.58 9.26 -3.96
CA ILE A 76 -4.90 9.17 -2.67
C ILE A 76 -5.76 9.95 -1.68
N GLU A 77 -6.20 9.28 -0.62
CA GLU A 77 -7.05 9.88 0.40
C GLU A 77 -6.38 9.73 1.77
N ASN A 78 -6.47 10.77 2.58
CA ASN A 78 -6.12 10.73 3.98
C ASN A 78 -7.42 10.78 4.79
N SER A 79 -7.71 9.73 5.55
CA SER A 79 -8.90 9.65 6.40
C SER A 79 -8.47 9.63 7.86
N GLU A 80 -8.93 10.59 8.64
CA GLU A 80 -8.76 10.60 10.11
C GLU A 80 -9.65 9.58 10.81
N LYS A 81 -10.69 9.10 10.13
CA LYS A 81 -11.46 7.95 10.59
C LYS A 81 -10.63 6.71 10.26
N ASP A 82 -10.23 5.98 11.30
CA ASP A 82 -9.71 4.60 11.23
C ASP A 82 -10.83 3.70 10.68
N SER A 83 -11.22 3.92 9.42
CA SER A 83 -12.15 3.07 8.69
C SER A 83 -11.34 1.96 8.05
N LEU A 84 -10.69 1.20 8.93
CA LEU A 84 -10.70 -0.24 8.77
C LEU A 84 -12.18 -0.63 8.84
N VAL A 85 -12.67 -1.26 7.79
CA VAL A 85 -13.77 -2.23 8.00
C VAL A 85 -13.31 -3.21 9.07
#